data_AF-A0A160IQL6-F1
#
_entry.id   AF-A0A160IQL6-F1
#
_cell.length_a   1.000
_cell.length_b   1.000
_cell.length_c   1.000
_cell.angle_alpha   90.00
_cell.angle_beta   90.00
_cell.angle_gamma   90.00
#
_symmetry.space_group_name_H-M   'P 1'
#
loop_
_entity.id
_entity.type
_entity.pdbx_description
1 polymer ?
#
loop_
_entity_poly.entity_id
_entity_poly.type
_entity_poly.pdbx_seq_one_letter_code
_entity_poly.pdbx_strand_id
1 'polypeptide(L)'
;MGLSVTSTQPNLWYSKEASRTISNQVTVIDNLSNKSEEIQATSSLKSKSTNIWEDLSSKYDIRNATFEEIKEISSALYQAGEVSIKDISLLTFDFDKATNNIKRLDRQGVMNGVSPDFNLYETKANEKGQRDWIKEISAKASKDFGYGNLIGYHNNLKTLDILKKLER
;
A
#
# COMPACT_ATOMS: atom_id res chain seq x y z
N MET A 1 66.97 1.41 -7.96
CA MET A 1 66.29 0.85 -6.77
C MET A 1 65.64 1.99 -6.02
N GLY A 2 64.31 2.01 -5.95
CA GLY A 2 63.52 3.00 -5.20
C GLY A 2 62.08 2.50 -5.19
N LEU A 3 61.63 2.04 -4.02
CA LEU A 3 60.41 1.25 -3.84
C LEU A 3 59.16 2.14 -3.88
N SER A 4 58.20 1.73 -4.70
CA SER A 4 56.85 2.28 -4.77
C SER A 4 56.02 1.78 -3.58
N VAL A 5 55.40 2.69 -2.83
CA VAL A 5 54.52 2.36 -1.70
C VAL A 5 53.08 2.70 -2.10
N THR A 6 52.33 1.70 -2.53
CA THR A 6 50.88 1.82 -2.78
C THR A 6 50.13 1.54 -1.50
N SER A 7 49.54 2.56 -0.85
CA SER A 7 48.63 2.37 0.27
C SER A 7 47.24 1.98 -0.26
N THR A 8 46.91 0.69 -0.16
CA THR A 8 45.55 0.21 -0.42
C THR A 8 44.84 0.11 0.92
N GLN A 9 43.87 0.99 1.17
CA GLN A 9 42.97 0.90 2.33
C GLN A 9 41.74 0.05 1.93
N PRO A 10 41.46 -1.07 2.60
CA PRO A 10 40.20 -1.78 2.40
C PRO A 10 39.07 -1.08 3.17
N ASN A 11 38.09 -0.52 2.43
CA ASN A 11 36.83 -0.05 2.98
C ASN A 11 35.99 -1.23 3.50
N LEU A 12 36.14 -1.53 4.79
CA LEU A 12 35.28 -2.45 5.55
C LEU A 12 33.98 -1.72 5.95
N TRP A 13 33.00 -1.64 5.04
CA TRP A 13 31.65 -1.12 5.33
C TRP A 13 30.54 -2.16 5.10
N TYR A 14 30.85 -3.43 5.33
CA TYR A 14 29.85 -4.47 5.42
C TYR A 14 30.19 -5.43 6.58
N SER A 15 29.67 -5.13 7.78
CA SER A 15 29.56 -6.11 8.85
C SER A 15 28.08 -6.36 9.10
N LYS A 16 27.60 -7.50 8.61
CA LYS A 16 26.44 -8.21 9.17
C LYS A 16 26.78 -8.70 10.58
N GLU A 17 25.74 -9.09 11.31
CA GLU A 17 25.73 -9.77 12.61
C GLU A 17 25.76 -8.85 13.85
N ALA A 18 24.57 -8.37 14.23
CA ALA A 18 24.28 -8.05 15.63
C ALA A 18 23.25 -9.06 16.14
N SER A 19 23.75 -10.24 16.50
CA SER A 19 23.01 -11.26 17.25
C SER A 19 22.68 -10.68 18.63
N ARG A 20 21.45 -10.21 18.82
CA ARG A 20 20.95 -9.83 20.14
C ARG A 20 20.35 -11.05 20.83
N THR A 21 21.06 -11.48 21.86
CA THR A 21 20.69 -12.46 22.88
C THR A 21 19.24 -12.29 23.35
N ILE A 22 18.44 -13.33 23.16
CA ILE A 22 17.13 -13.50 23.79
C ILE A 22 17.39 -13.93 25.23
N SER A 23 17.17 -13.03 26.19
CA SER A 23 17.11 -13.36 27.60
C SER A 23 15.67 -13.73 27.95
N ASN A 24 15.43 -15.01 28.22
CA ASN A 24 14.18 -15.53 28.75
C ASN A 24 13.97 -15.03 30.18
N GLN A 25 12.85 -14.36 30.43
CA GLN A 25 12.24 -14.23 31.75
C GLN A 25 10.81 -14.78 31.63
N VAL A 26 10.64 -16.01 32.09
CA VAL A 26 9.35 -16.67 32.28
C VAL A 26 8.89 -16.34 33.69
N THR A 27 7.76 -15.66 33.83
CA THR A 27 7.00 -15.65 35.09
C THR A 27 5.50 -15.72 34.81
N VAL A 28 5.01 -16.95 34.95
CA VAL A 28 3.79 -17.43 35.63
C VAL A 28 2.44 -16.75 35.34
N ILE A 29 1.56 -17.62 34.86
CA ILE A 29 0.11 -17.59 34.68
C ILE A 29 -0.61 -17.32 36.02
N ASP A 30 -1.54 -16.36 36.05
CA ASP A 30 -2.88 -16.53 36.64
C ASP A 30 -3.65 -15.20 36.64
N ASN A 31 -4.77 -15.16 35.90
CA ASN A 31 -6.07 -14.62 36.34
C ASN A 31 -7.03 -14.53 35.15
N LEU A 32 -7.52 -15.71 34.76
CA LEU A 32 -8.80 -15.87 34.07
C LEU A 32 -9.88 -15.98 35.14
N SER A 33 -10.51 -14.87 35.53
CA SER A 33 -11.86 -14.93 36.12
C SER A 33 -12.53 -13.56 36.16
N ASN A 34 -13.68 -13.47 35.48
CA ASN A 34 -14.81 -12.59 35.77
C ASN A 34 -14.73 -11.13 35.32
N LYS A 35 -15.02 -10.92 34.02
CA LYS A 35 -16.01 -9.89 33.63
C LYS A 35 -16.68 -10.23 32.30
N SER A 36 -17.42 -11.33 32.29
CA SER A 36 -18.56 -11.49 31.39
C SER A 36 -19.71 -10.65 31.94
N GLU A 37 -20.05 -9.57 31.26
CA GLU A 37 -21.43 -9.17 30.87
C GLU A 37 -21.45 -7.72 30.34
N GLU A 38 -22.32 -7.51 29.35
CA GLU A 38 -22.65 -6.28 28.62
C GLU A 38 -21.65 -5.71 27.59
N ILE A 39 -21.58 -6.36 26.42
CA ILE A 39 -21.99 -5.73 25.14
C ILE A 39 -22.67 -6.80 24.27
N GLN A 40 -23.93 -7.14 24.60
CA GLN A 40 -24.85 -7.76 23.64
C GLN A 40 -25.58 -6.64 22.89
N ALA A 41 -25.01 -6.18 21.77
CA ALA A 41 -25.74 -5.47 20.71
C ALA A 41 -24.87 -5.36 19.46
N THR A 42 -24.56 -6.50 18.82
CA THR A 42 -24.30 -6.64 17.37
C THR A 42 -24.15 -8.13 17.01
N SER A 43 -24.93 -9.02 17.62
CA SER A 43 -25.03 -10.44 17.21
C SER A 43 -26.21 -10.69 16.28
N SER A 44 -26.43 -9.76 15.35
CA SER A 44 -27.40 -9.90 14.26
C SER A 44 -26.72 -9.48 12.97
N LEU A 45 -25.91 -10.38 12.42
CA LEU A 45 -25.59 -10.55 10.98
C LEU A 45 -24.67 -11.78 10.83
N LYS A 46 -24.93 -12.87 11.54
CA LYS A 46 -24.30 -14.17 11.23
C LYS A 46 -25.29 -15.01 10.44
N SER A 47 -25.56 -14.61 9.20
CA SER A 47 -26.24 -15.45 8.20
C SER A 47 -26.11 -14.86 6.78
N LYS A 48 -24.89 -14.96 6.25
CA LYS A 48 -24.55 -15.43 4.89
C LYS A 48 -23.04 -15.51 4.90
N SER A 49 -22.46 -16.67 4.61
CA SER A 49 -21.06 -16.72 4.19
C SER A 49 -20.96 -16.15 2.78
N THR A 50 -21.40 -14.90 2.58
CA THR A 50 -21.26 -14.25 1.29
C THR A 50 -19.78 -14.02 1.11
N ASN A 51 -19.30 -14.46 -0.04
CA ASN A 51 -17.94 -14.21 -0.48
C ASN A 51 -17.74 -12.68 -0.49
N ILE A 52 -16.83 -12.16 0.34
CA ILE A 52 -16.58 -10.71 0.45
C ILE A 52 -16.26 -10.08 -0.92
N TRP A 53 -15.63 -10.84 -1.82
CA TRP A 53 -15.39 -10.41 -3.19
C TRP A 53 -16.69 -10.21 -3.99
N GLU A 54 -17.70 -11.05 -3.77
CA GLU A 54 -19.00 -10.96 -4.41
C GLU A 54 -19.81 -9.76 -3.88
N ASP A 55 -19.77 -9.53 -2.57
CA ASP A 55 -20.43 -8.40 -1.93
C ASP A 55 -19.84 -7.07 -2.41
N LEU A 56 -18.50 -6.96 -2.41
CA LEU A 56 -17.81 -5.75 -2.86
C LEU A 56 -17.99 -5.50 -4.36
N SER A 57 -17.86 -6.53 -5.20
CA SER A 57 -18.06 -6.39 -6.66
C SER A 57 -19.52 -6.10 -7.05
N SER A 58 -20.49 -6.46 -6.20
CA SER A 58 -21.89 -6.05 -6.39
C SER A 58 -22.12 -4.57 -6.05
N LYS A 59 -21.40 -4.07 -5.04
CA LYS A 59 -21.62 -2.74 -4.46
C LYS A 59 -20.86 -1.63 -5.20
N TYR A 60 -19.66 -1.93 -5.68
CA TYR A 60 -18.77 -0.93 -6.27
C TYR A 60 -18.39 -1.30 -7.70
N ASP A 61 -18.31 -0.29 -8.56
CA ASP A 61 -17.74 -0.42 -9.91
C ASP A 61 -16.28 0.07 -9.90
N ILE A 62 -15.34 -0.86 -9.99
CA ILE A 62 -13.90 -0.58 -9.91
C ILE A 62 -13.39 0.28 -11.07
N ARG A 63 -14.09 0.23 -12.21
CA ARG A 63 -13.77 1.07 -13.38
C ARG A 63 -14.34 2.49 -13.26
N ASN A 64 -15.19 2.72 -12.25
CA ASN A 64 -15.81 4.01 -11.99
C ASN A 64 -15.94 4.28 -10.48
N ALA A 65 -14.85 4.06 -9.72
CA ALA A 65 -14.82 4.28 -8.29
C ALA A 65 -14.02 5.54 -7.92
N THR A 66 -14.44 6.21 -6.85
CA THR A 66 -13.68 7.26 -6.17
C THR A 66 -12.56 6.68 -5.31
N PHE A 67 -11.62 7.52 -4.88
CA PHE A 67 -10.56 7.11 -3.96
C PHE A 67 -11.09 6.62 -2.61
N GLU A 68 -12.14 7.25 -2.08
CA GLU A 68 -12.74 6.84 -0.81
C GLU A 68 -13.40 5.46 -0.92
N GLU A 69 -14.08 5.17 -2.03
CA GLU A 69 -14.63 3.83 -2.29
C GLU A 69 -13.52 2.78 -2.39
N ILE A 70 -12.38 3.09 -3.03
CA ILE A 70 -11.22 2.17 -3.06
C ILE A 70 -10.62 1.94 -1.67
N LYS A 71 -10.59 2.96 -0.81
CA LYS A 71 -10.18 2.79 0.60
C LYS A 71 -11.15 1.89 1.36
N GLU A 72 -12.46 2.05 1.17
CA GLU A 72 -13.47 1.18 1.78
C GLU A 72 -13.31 -0.28 1.36
N ILE A 73 -13.18 -0.52 0.05
CA ILE A 73 -12.93 -1.85 -0.53
C ILE A 73 -11.65 -2.45 0.06
N SER A 74 -10.55 -1.68 0.05
CA SER A 74 -9.24 -2.12 0.56
C SER A 74 -9.31 -2.49 2.04
N SER A 75 -9.99 -1.67 2.84
CA SER A 75 -10.20 -1.90 4.27
C SER A 75 -11.02 -3.17 4.51
N ALA A 76 -12.11 -3.35 3.76
CA ALA A 76 -12.97 -4.53 3.88
C ALA A 76 -12.23 -5.83 3.52
N LEU A 77 -11.48 -5.84 2.43
CA LEU A 77 -10.66 -6.99 2.02
C LEU A 77 -9.58 -7.32 3.06
N TYR A 78 -8.94 -6.29 3.62
CA TYR A 78 -7.92 -6.47 4.65
C TYR A 78 -8.52 -7.03 5.96
N GLN A 79 -9.66 -6.49 6.40
CA GLN A 79 -10.36 -6.95 7.60
C GLN A 79 -10.86 -8.40 7.45
N ALA A 80 -11.23 -8.81 6.23
CA ALA A 80 -11.59 -10.19 5.92
C ALA A 80 -10.38 -11.14 5.84
N GLY A 81 -9.15 -10.63 5.86
CA GLY A 81 -7.92 -11.43 5.73
C GLY A 81 -7.62 -11.89 4.30
N GLU A 82 -8.35 -11.38 3.29
CA GLU A 82 -8.20 -11.76 1.88
C GLU A 82 -6.95 -11.15 1.23
N VAL A 83 -6.50 -10.01 1.74
CA VAL A 83 -5.33 -9.27 1.24
C VAL A 83 -4.48 -8.78 2.40
N SER A 84 -3.17 -8.65 2.18
CA SER A 84 -2.27 -8.07 3.17
C SER A 84 -2.22 -6.54 3.07
N ILE A 85 -1.80 -5.88 4.15
CA ILE A 85 -1.62 -4.42 4.16
C ILE A 85 -0.66 -3.93 3.06
N LYS A 86 0.35 -4.75 2.73
CA LYS A 86 1.31 -4.43 1.65
C LYS A 86 0.60 -4.33 0.31
N ASP A 87 -0.39 -5.19 0.07
CA ASP A 87 -1.09 -5.32 -1.21
C ASP A 87 -2.03 -4.14 -1.47
N ILE A 88 -2.61 -3.59 -0.40
CA ILE A 88 -3.52 -2.44 -0.45
C ILE A 88 -2.84 -1.10 -0.22
N SER A 89 -1.55 -1.08 0.17
CA SER A 89 -0.82 0.16 0.45
C SER A 89 -0.80 1.12 -0.75
N LEU A 90 -0.68 0.56 -1.96
CA LEU A 90 -0.75 1.33 -3.19
C LEU A 90 -2.15 1.88 -3.48
N LEU A 91 -3.19 1.08 -3.23
CA LEU A 91 -4.59 1.47 -3.44
C LEU A 91 -5.04 2.56 -2.47
N THR A 92 -4.46 2.59 -1.28
CA THR A 92 -4.82 3.52 -0.20
C THR A 92 -3.87 4.71 -0.11
N PHE A 93 -2.89 4.81 -1.00
CA PHE A 93 -1.98 5.94 -1.05
C PHE A 93 -2.70 7.18 -1.60
N ASP A 94 -2.68 8.27 -0.82
CA ASP A 94 -3.31 9.54 -1.18
C ASP A 94 -2.43 10.33 -2.16
N PHE A 95 -2.59 10.03 -3.44
CA PHE A 95 -1.86 10.67 -4.53
C PHE A 95 -2.18 12.17 -4.66
N ASP A 96 -3.39 12.60 -4.32
CA ASP A 96 -3.77 14.02 -4.35
C ASP A 96 -3.02 14.80 -3.28
N LYS A 97 -2.99 14.31 -2.05
CA LYS A 97 -2.23 14.92 -0.96
C LYS A 97 -0.74 14.94 -1.27
N ALA A 98 -0.20 13.85 -1.83
CA ALA A 98 1.20 13.81 -2.24
C ALA A 98 1.51 14.81 -3.37
N THR A 99 0.66 14.88 -4.40
CA THR A 99 0.78 15.85 -5.51
C THR A 99 0.74 17.28 -4.99
N ASN A 100 -0.22 17.60 -4.13
CA ASN A 100 -0.37 18.92 -3.53
C ASN A 100 0.81 19.29 -2.64
N ASN A 101 1.36 18.32 -1.90
CA ASN A 101 2.56 18.54 -1.10
C ASN A 101 3.76 18.88 -1.98
N ILE A 102 3.99 18.15 -3.08
CA ILE A 102 5.09 18.43 -4.02
C ILE A 102 4.95 19.82 -4.63
N LYS A 103 3.75 20.18 -5.13
CA LYS A 103 3.49 21.53 -5.66
C LYS A 103 3.68 22.62 -4.60
N ARG A 104 3.34 22.34 -3.34
CA ARG A 104 3.57 23.28 -2.23
C ARG A 104 5.06 23.48 -1.95
N LEU A 105 5.86 22.41 -1.98
CA LEU A 105 7.31 22.49 -1.79
C LEU A 105 7.99 23.28 -2.91
N ASP A 106 7.51 23.14 -4.14
CA ASP A 106 7.97 23.95 -5.28
C ASP A 106 7.66 25.45 -5.09
N ARG A 107 6.42 25.79 -4.70
CA ARG A 107 6.06 27.18 -4.36
C ARG A 107 6.88 27.77 -3.19
N GLN A 108 7.42 26.93 -2.33
CA GLN A 108 8.28 27.33 -1.21
C GLN A 108 9.77 27.40 -1.58
N GLY A 109 10.13 27.09 -2.83
CA GLY A 109 11.52 27.07 -3.30
C GLY A 109 12.35 25.90 -2.75
N VAL A 110 11.74 24.90 -2.13
CA VAL A 110 12.41 23.68 -1.64
C VAL A 110 12.69 22.73 -2.79
N MET A 111 11.76 22.66 -3.75
CA MET A 111 11.92 22.00 -5.04
C MET A 111 11.84 23.08 -6.13
N ASN A 112 12.36 22.78 -7.32
CA ASN A 112 12.28 23.70 -8.45
C ASN A 112 11.86 22.93 -9.71
N GLY A 113 10.97 23.53 -10.49
CA GLY A 113 10.59 23.03 -11.81
C GLY A 113 9.43 22.04 -11.82
N VAL A 114 8.57 22.05 -10.79
CA VAL A 114 7.34 21.25 -10.82
C VAL A 114 6.33 21.92 -11.76
N SER A 115 5.87 21.17 -12.77
CA SER A 115 4.84 21.66 -13.69
C SER A 115 3.54 22.03 -12.95
N PRO A 116 2.83 23.11 -13.33
CA PRO A 116 1.49 23.40 -12.81
C PRO A 116 0.51 22.23 -12.97
N ASP A 117 0.66 21.46 -14.05
CA ASP A 117 -0.16 20.30 -14.39
C ASP A 117 0.36 18.98 -13.80
N PHE A 118 1.40 19.04 -12.95
CA PHE A 118 1.96 17.85 -12.31
C PHE A 118 0.88 17.08 -11.54
N ASN A 119 0.89 15.76 -11.72
CA ASN A 119 0.00 14.84 -11.04
C ASN A 119 0.67 13.47 -10.91
N LEU A 120 0.37 12.76 -9.83
CA LEU A 120 0.86 11.40 -9.60
C LEU A 120 -0.06 10.32 -10.16
N TYR A 121 -1.26 10.65 -10.64
CA TYR A 121 -2.08 9.71 -11.40
C TYR A 121 -1.65 9.63 -12.87
N GLU A 122 -1.75 8.45 -13.47
CA GLU A 122 -1.44 8.21 -14.88
C GLU A 122 -2.67 8.44 -15.77
N THR A 123 -3.87 8.31 -15.22
CA THR A 123 -5.15 8.55 -15.91
C THR A 123 -5.81 9.84 -15.42
N LYS A 124 -6.91 10.25 -16.04
CA LYS A 124 -7.77 11.33 -15.53
C LYS A 124 -8.99 10.75 -14.83
N ALA A 125 -9.43 11.39 -13.75
CA ALA A 125 -10.72 11.12 -13.15
C ALA A 125 -11.83 11.81 -13.95
N ASN A 126 -13.07 11.37 -13.79
CA ASN A 126 -14.25 12.05 -14.32
C ASN A 126 -14.65 13.25 -13.43
N GLU A 127 -15.72 13.96 -13.80
CA GLU A 127 -16.21 15.14 -13.07
C GLU A 127 -16.62 14.87 -11.62
N LYS A 128 -16.91 13.60 -11.27
CA LYS A 128 -17.27 13.16 -9.93
C LYS A 128 -16.06 12.66 -9.12
N GLY A 129 -14.85 12.77 -9.66
CA GLY A 129 -13.63 12.24 -9.04
C GLY A 129 -13.48 10.72 -9.12
N GLN A 130 -14.30 10.05 -9.96
CA GLN A 130 -14.20 8.61 -10.17
C GLN A 130 -13.17 8.29 -11.23
N ARG A 131 -12.53 7.12 -11.12
CA ARG A 131 -11.44 6.69 -11.98
C ARG A 131 -11.59 5.22 -12.35
N ASP A 132 -11.11 4.87 -13.53
CA ASP A 132 -10.85 3.49 -13.90
C ASP A 132 -9.56 3.01 -13.22
N TRP A 133 -9.71 2.35 -12.07
CA TRP A 133 -8.57 1.92 -11.26
C TRP A 133 -7.79 0.78 -11.91
N ILE A 134 -8.44 -0.06 -12.72
CA ILE A 134 -7.76 -1.09 -13.50
C ILE A 134 -6.84 -0.43 -14.52
N LYS A 135 -7.32 0.59 -15.23
CA LYS A 135 -6.52 1.34 -16.20
C LYS A 135 -5.40 2.14 -15.52
N GLU A 136 -5.68 2.76 -14.37
CA GLU A 136 -4.67 3.48 -13.59
C GLU A 136 -3.50 2.58 -13.17
N ILE A 137 -3.79 1.46 -12.52
CA ILE A 137 -2.74 0.54 -12.03
C ILE A 137 -2.03 -0.15 -13.20
N SER A 138 -2.73 -0.47 -14.28
CA SER A 138 -2.10 -1.01 -15.51
C SER A 138 -1.14 0.00 -16.16
N ALA A 139 -1.51 1.28 -16.18
CA ALA A 139 -0.63 2.35 -16.69
C ALA A 139 0.59 2.53 -15.78
N LYS A 140 0.42 2.48 -14.45
CA LYS A 140 1.53 2.49 -13.49
C LYS A 140 2.47 1.31 -13.68
N ALA A 141 1.93 0.09 -13.84
CA ALA A 141 2.74 -1.10 -14.12
C ALA A 141 3.59 -0.91 -15.39
N SER A 142 2.95 -0.49 -16.48
CA SER A 142 3.63 -0.27 -17.77
C SER A 142 4.74 0.78 -17.66
N LYS A 143 4.49 1.86 -16.91
CA LYS A 143 5.45 2.93 -16.65
C LYS A 143 6.63 2.44 -15.82
N ASP A 144 6.38 1.72 -14.73
CA ASP A 144 7.44 1.14 -13.89
C ASP A 144 8.32 0.17 -14.67
N PHE A 145 7.71 -0.67 -15.52
CA PHE A 145 8.46 -1.55 -16.42
C PHE A 145 9.33 -0.74 -17.39
N GLY A 146 8.78 0.30 -18.02
CA GLY A 146 9.52 1.17 -18.96
C GLY A 146 10.71 1.89 -18.34
N TYR A 147 10.66 2.22 -17.05
CA TYR A 147 11.77 2.82 -16.31
C TYR A 147 12.73 1.79 -15.65
N GLY A 148 12.49 0.49 -15.84
CA GLY A 148 13.30 -0.57 -15.20
C GLY A 148 13.01 -0.75 -13.70
N ASN A 149 11.94 -0.16 -13.17
CA ASN A 149 11.47 -0.36 -11.80
C ASN A 149 10.71 -1.69 -11.69
N LEU A 150 11.43 -2.81 -11.71
CA LEU A 150 10.83 -4.14 -11.68
C LEU A 150 10.05 -4.43 -10.38
N ILE A 151 10.49 -3.86 -9.25
CA ILE A 151 9.78 -4.00 -7.97
C ILE A 151 8.42 -3.30 -8.03
N GLY A 152 8.38 -2.06 -8.52
CA GLY A 152 7.13 -1.33 -8.73
C GLY A 152 6.21 -2.06 -9.70
N TYR A 153 6.74 -2.55 -10.81
CA TYR A 153 6.01 -3.34 -11.79
C TYR A 153 5.32 -4.56 -11.14
N HIS A 154 6.04 -5.38 -10.39
CA HIS A 154 5.47 -6.54 -9.73
C HIS A 154 4.42 -6.19 -8.67
N ASN A 155 4.64 -5.12 -7.90
CA ASN A 155 3.65 -4.65 -6.93
C ASN A 155 2.36 -4.19 -7.64
N ASN A 156 2.47 -3.43 -8.73
CA ASN A 156 1.32 -3.00 -9.52
C ASN A 156 0.56 -4.19 -10.12
N LEU A 157 1.25 -5.21 -10.63
CA LEU A 157 0.60 -6.42 -11.14
C LEU A 157 -0.20 -7.16 -10.05
N LYS A 158 0.37 -7.28 -8.85
CA LYS A 158 -0.35 -7.91 -7.73
C LYS A 158 -1.61 -7.12 -7.34
N THR A 159 -1.50 -5.78 -7.29
CA THR A 159 -2.65 -4.91 -7.06
C THR A 159 -3.68 -5.02 -8.19
N LEU A 160 -3.24 -5.11 -9.45
CA LEU A 160 -4.10 -5.29 -10.60
C LEU A 160 -4.91 -6.60 -10.52
N ASP A 161 -4.28 -7.70 -10.07
CA ASP A 161 -4.98 -8.97 -9.88
C ASP A 161 -6.07 -8.88 -8.81
N ILE A 162 -5.86 -8.10 -7.74
CA ILE A 162 -6.88 -7.80 -6.73
C ILE A 162 -8.05 -7.03 -7.35
N LEU A 163 -7.76 -5.98 -8.12
CA LEU A 163 -8.81 -5.17 -8.77
C LEU A 163 -9.61 -5.97 -9.79
N LYS A 164 -8.96 -6.86 -10.56
CA LYS A 164 -9.64 -7.74 -11.52
C LYS A 164 -10.51 -8.80 -10.87
N LYS A 165 -10.23 -9.23 -9.63
CA LYS A 165 -11.15 -10.12 -8.90
C LYS A 165 -12.44 -9.42 -8.49
N LEU A 166 -12.41 -8.10 -8.39
CA LEU A 166 -13.57 -7.26 -8.11
C LEU A 166 -14.30 -6.83 -9.39
N GLU A 167 -13.71 -7.08 -10.56
CA GLU A 167 -14.31 -6.87 -11.86
C GLU A 167 -15.26 -8.04 -12.16
N ARG A 168 -16.53 -7.71 -12.44
CA ARG A 168 -17.56 -8.67 -12.86
C ARG A 168 -17.61 -8.80 -14.38
#